data_AF-A0A1F9BB67-F1
#
_entry.id   AF-A0A1F9BB67-F1
#
_cell.length_a   1.000
_cell.length_b   1.000
_cell.length_c   1.000
_cell.angle_alpha   90.00
_cell.angle_beta   90.00
_cell.angle_gamma   90.00
#
_symmetry.space_group_name_H-M   'P 1'
#
loop_
_entity.id
_entity.type
_entity.pdbx_description
1 polymer ?
#
loop_
_entity_poly.entity_id
_entity_poly.type
_entity_poly.pdbx_seq_one_letter_code
_entity_poly.pdbx_strand_id
1 'polypeptide(L)'
;MILFCLFCIVPTIAEAVDYWAPWVTKTTTNSATINWRGECDGSGSIDYATSDYYNHDQTFEKTITSQTTARYQHVQLTGLEPNTSYIYKVKPSGDEDAFSNRTFRTMPVSGPFTFIVISDSQEGHNYTEEKRFKYVADAIAKEPDVLFILHGGDYARKDDESLWTIFFQVADGMLAKSAIFPTIGNHEYHNPNGESYPPTAADHYRWAFNMPLNYYSFDCAGIRFISLDSPDPNNAHGDDPHTSPSLAQRQETWLRDQLDNTMSGTFTIHHHPIWEDGRTTINSDLEPWEDLYHRYHISANFAGHAHTYQRFLVEGVVGVMGIPYFIVGNAGGPFVDLTDTKPVWYQFGTTRRLGYLKVFVDPANNTATAQSVIVAYVNENDSNETPTVYDPPVIDETVTFPLSVKPSVIEPGGSGGSGGGCFIATVAFGSYFDPSVKILRDFRDTFLFTNHVGQSFVNWYYKVSPPIADFIRTKAIMKTVVRIILLPAVGFAYLCLKVGVLPTLLVLLFSAAVIYLGIRRFIIKAFREWCAQKQPSGLT
;
A
#
# COMPACT_ATOMS: atom_id res chain seq x y z
N MET A 1 -39.85 69.35 -14.10
CA MET A 1 -39.75 67.93 -14.48
C MET A 1 -38.26 67.64 -14.66
N ILE A 2 -37.58 67.24 -13.59
CA ILE A 2 -36.13 66.95 -13.58
C ILE A 2 -36.02 65.44 -13.47
N LEU A 3 -35.50 64.81 -14.52
CA LEU A 3 -35.29 63.37 -14.61
C LEU A 3 -33.88 63.06 -14.07
N PHE A 4 -33.80 62.39 -12.93
CA PHE A 4 -32.55 61.86 -12.39
C PHE A 4 -32.33 60.46 -12.99
N CYS A 5 -31.35 60.31 -13.87
CA CYS A 5 -30.86 59.00 -14.30
C CYS A 5 -29.91 58.46 -13.22
N LEU A 6 -30.35 57.48 -12.43
CA LEU A 6 -29.46 56.62 -11.66
C LEU A 6 -28.76 55.66 -12.63
N PHE A 7 -27.44 55.80 -12.78
CA PHE A 7 -26.62 54.71 -13.30
C PHE A 7 -26.50 53.64 -12.20
N CYS A 8 -27.19 52.51 -12.38
CA CYS A 8 -26.92 51.31 -11.61
C CYS A 8 -25.55 50.77 -12.04
N ILE A 9 -24.52 51.02 -11.22
CA ILE A 9 -23.27 50.26 -11.28
C ILE A 9 -23.63 48.88 -10.73
N VAL A 10 -23.88 47.93 -11.63
CA VAL A 10 -23.90 46.50 -11.27
C VAL A 10 -22.46 46.17 -10.88
N PRO A 11 -22.18 45.72 -9.65
CA PRO A 11 -20.88 45.15 -9.36
C PRO A 11 -20.76 43.91 -10.26
N THR A 12 -19.83 43.95 -11.21
CA THR A 12 -19.30 42.73 -11.81
C THR A 12 -18.84 41.86 -10.65
N ILE A 13 -19.56 40.75 -10.42
CA ILE A 13 -19.06 39.65 -9.59
C ILE A 13 -17.68 39.35 -10.18
N ALA A 14 -16.62 39.57 -9.40
CA ALA A 14 -15.31 39.09 -9.79
C ALA A 14 -15.48 37.59 -10.05
N GLU A 15 -15.19 37.16 -11.28
CA GLU A 15 -15.12 35.72 -11.58
C GLU A 15 -14.21 35.10 -10.51
N ALA A 16 -14.71 34.08 -9.83
CA ALA A 16 -13.94 33.39 -8.81
C ALA A 16 -12.69 32.83 -9.48
N VAL A 17 -11.53 33.34 -9.10
CA VAL A 17 -10.27 33.01 -9.76
C VAL A 17 -10.00 31.52 -9.52
N ASP A 18 -9.91 30.72 -10.59
CA ASP A 18 -9.76 29.27 -10.56
C ASP A 18 -8.31 28.87 -10.27
N TYR A 19 -7.78 29.31 -9.13
CA TYR A 19 -6.44 28.93 -8.68
C TYR A 19 -6.46 27.62 -7.90
N TRP A 20 -5.43 26.79 -8.08
CA TRP A 20 -5.12 25.76 -7.09
C TRP A 20 -4.11 26.33 -6.11
N ALA A 21 -4.58 26.47 -4.86
CA ALA A 21 -3.83 27.14 -3.84
C ALA A 21 -2.56 26.33 -3.47
N PRO A 22 -1.44 26.98 -3.11
CA PRO A 22 -0.14 26.31 -3.11
C PRO A 22 -0.01 25.09 -2.19
N TRP A 23 0.68 24.05 -2.66
CA TRP A 23 0.97 22.82 -1.91
C TRP A 23 2.45 22.46 -1.95
N VAL A 24 2.89 21.63 -1.00
CA VAL A 24 4.31 21.27 -0.84
C VAL A 24 4.53 19.79 -1.16
N THR A 25 5.53 19.48 -1.98
CA THR A 25 6.00 18.13 -2.29
C THR A 25 7.52 18.04 -2.12
N LYS A 26 8.11 16.84 -2.28
CA LYS A 26 9.57 16.62 -2.29
C LYS A 26 10.32 17.26 -1.11
N THR A 27 9.72 17.24 0.07
CA THR A 27 10.35 17.78 1.26
C THR A 27 11.44 16.82 1.74
N THR A 28 12.63 17.35 2.01
CA THR A 28 13.79 16.63 2.53
C THR A 28 14.29 17.34 3.80
N THR A 29 15.45 16.96 4.29
CA THR A 29 16.11 17.66 5.40
C THR A 29 16.58 19.06 5.04
N ASN A 30 16.70 19.42 3.75
CA ASN A 30 17.28 20.70 3.34
C ASN A 30 16.61 21.34 2.10
N SER A 31 15.52 20.78 1.62
CA SER A 31 14.79 21.29 0.45
C SER A 31 13.30 21.00 0.55
N ALA A 32 12.49 21.77 -0.17
CA ALA A 32 11.08 21.49 -0.41
C ALA A 32 10.68 22.05 -1.76
N THR A 33 9.72 21.43 -2.45
CA THR A 33 9.16 21.96 -3.70
C THR A 33 7.80 22.57 -3.41
N ILE A 34 7.67 23.87 -3.69
CA ILE A 34 6.42 24.60 -3.59
C ILE A 34 5.77 24.60 -4.97
N ASN A 35 4.49 24.23 -5.00
CA ASN A 35 3.71 24.07 -6.21
C ASN A 35 2.49 24.99 -6.17
N TRP A 36 2.05 25.48 -7.32
CA TRP A 36 0.76 26.15 -7.49
C TRP A 36 0.29 26.03 -8.94
N ARG A 37 -1.00 26.21 -9.19
CA ARG A 37 -1.56 26.29 -10.55
C ARG A 37 -2.21 27.66 -10.75
N GLY A 38 -1.75 28.39 -11.76
CA GLY A 38 -2.38 29.62 -12.25
C GLY A 38 -3.57 29.34 -13.19
N GLU A 39 -4.41 30.34 -13.47
CA GLU A 39 -5.45 30.20 -14.50
C GLU A 39 -4.85 30.01 -15.91
N CYS A 40 -3.79 30.76 -16.20
CA CYS A 40 -3.07 30.75 -17.47
C CYS A 40 -1.57 30.51 -17.25
N ASP A 41 -0.83 30.35 -18.35
CA ASP A 41 0.63 30.27 -18.29
C ASP A 41 1.22 31.57 -17.73
N GLY A 42 1.86 31.47 -16.56
CA GLY A 42 2.46 32.59 -15.87
C GLY A 42 3.76 32.20 -15.19
N SER A 43 4.49 33.18 -14.68
CA SER A 43 5.57 32.95 -13.71
C SER A 43 5.08 33.34 -12.31
N GLY A 44 5.96 33.30 -11.32
CA GLY A 44 5.67 33.84 -9.99
C GLY A 44 6.91 33.90 -9.13
N SER A 45 6.73 34.31 -7.88
CA SER A 45 7.78 34.28 -6.87
C SER A 45 7.27 33.70 -5.57
N ILE A 46 8.20 33.26 -4.74
CA ILE A 46 7.93 32.74 -3.40
C ILE A 46 8.78 33.54 -2.44
N ASP A 47 8.12 34.23 -1.53
CA ASP A 47 8.77 34.81 -0.35
C ASP A 47 8.70 33.78 0.78
N TYR A 48 9.80 33.58 1.52
CA TYR A 48 9.84 32.63 2.62
C TYR A 48 10.84 33.03 3.71
N ALA A 49 10.57 32.55 4.92
CA ALA A 49 11.39 32.72 6.12
C ALA A 49 11.21 31.52 7.04
N THR A 50 12.11 31.33 7.99
CA THR A 50 11.81 30.49 9.14
C THR A 50 10.58 31.04 9.87
N SER A 51 9.73 30.16 10.40
CA SER A 51 8.52 30.60 11.12
C SER A 51 8.87 31.44 12.34
N ASP A 52 9.97 31.13 13.03
CA ASP A 52 10.45 31.88 14.20
C ASP A 52 10.85 33.31 13.81
N TYR A 53 11.60 33.48 12.71
CA TYR A 53 11.94 34.81 12.19
C TYR A 53 10.68 35.60 11.83
N TYR A 54 9.76 35.01 11.05
CA TYR A 54 8.55 35.72 10.64
C TYR A 54 7.68 36.11 11.84
N ASN A 55 7.56 35.25 12.84
CA ASN A 55 6.78 35.56 14.05
C ASN A 55 7.37 36.76 14.82
N HIS A 56 8.70 36.90 14.84
CA HIS A 56 9.40 38.01 15.49
C HIS A 56 9.37 39.29 14.63
N ASP A 57 9.74 39.22 13.36
CA ASP A 57 10.02 40.37 12.50
C ASP A 57 8.87 40.74 11.55
N GLN A 58 7.87 39.85 11.37
CA GLN A 58 6.73 40.04 10.47
C GLN A 58 7.13 40.32 9.00
N THR A 59 8.28 39.78 8.58
CA THR A 59 8.84 39.92 7.22
C THR A 59 9.38 38.59 6.70
N PHE A 60 9.58 38.50 5.38
CA PHE A 60 10.24 37.34 4.76
C PHE A 60 11.75 37.58 4.58
N GLU A 61 12.55 36.51 4.68
CA GLU A 61 14.02 36.59 4.60
C GLU A 61 14.53 36.46 3.17
N LYS A 62 13.84 35.66 2.36
CA LYS A 62 14.30 35.24 1.04
C LYS A 62 13.14 35.28 0.05
N THR A 63 13.49 35.58 -1.21
CA THR A 63 12.58 35.48 -2.35
C THR A 63 13.24 34.60 -3.41
N ILE A 64 12.47 33.70 -4.02
CA ILE A 64 12.88 32.96 -5.23
C ILE A 64 11.85 33.17 -6.33
N THR A 65 12.32 33.41 -7.55
CA THR A 65 11.45 33.57 -8.73
C THR A 65 11.42 32.28 -9.53
N SER A 66 10.24 31.91 -10.03
CA SER A 66 10.12 30.77 -10.93
C SER A 66 10.92 31.00 -12.21
N GLN A 67 11.52 29.93 -12.72
CA GLN A 67 12.37 29.98 -13.92
C GLN A 67 11.59 29.62 -15.20
N THR A 68 10.31 29.29 -15.05
CA THR A 68 9.45 28.78 -16.11
C THR A 68 8.15 29.57 -16.16
N THR A 69 7.67 29.83 -17.36
CA THR A 69 6.30 30.29 -17.61
C THR A 69 5.46 29.08 -17.94
N ALA A 70 4.55 28.73 -17.05
CA ALA A 70 3.69 27.56 -17.16
C ALA A 70 2.50 27.71 -16.22
N ARG A 71 1.39 27.07 -16.56
CA ARG A 71 0.20 27.03 -15.71
C ARG A 71 0.48 26.33 -14.37
N TYR A 72 1.16 25.19 -14.41
CA TYR A 72 1.61 24.44 -13.24
C TYR A 72 3.05 24.82 -12.90
N GLN A 73 3.27 25.29 -11.69
CA GLN A 73 4.55 25.80 -11.22
C GLN A 73 5.13 24.85 -10.18
N HIS A 74 6.44 24.61 -10.28
CA HIS A 74 7.18 23.75 -9.36
C HIS A 74 8.52 24.41 -9.05
N VAL A 75 8.63 25.05 -7.89
CA VAL A 75 9.84 25.78 -7.50
C VAL A 75 10.46 25.12 -6.27
N GLN A 76 11.70 24.66 -6.43
CA GLN A 76 12.43 24.01 -5.34
C GLN A 76 13.18 25.05 -4.50
N LEU A 77 12.87 25.09 -3.21
CA LEU A 77 13.66 25.77 -2.19
C LEU A 77 14.80 24.84 -1.77
N THR A 78 16.01 25.37 -1.63
CA THR A 78 17.21 24.61 -1.24
C THR A 78 18.00 25.34 -0.17
N GLY A 79 18.90 24.62 0.52
CA GLY A 79 19.69 25.19 1.61
C GLY A 79 18.85 25.55 2.84
N LEU A 80 17.76 24.80 3.05
CA LEU A 80 16.92 24.90 4.24
C LEU A 80 17.57 24.16 5.42
N GLU A 81 17.22 24.58 6.64
CA GLU A 81 17.66 23.93 7.87
C GLU A 81 16.80 22.69 8.15
N PRO A 82 17.37 21.57 8.62
CA PRO A 82 16.59 20.39 9.00
C PRO A 82 15.63 20.65 10.17
N ASN A 83 14.54 19.89 10.24
CA ASN A 83 13.53 19.98 11.30
C ASN A 83 13.04 21.40 11.61
N THR A 84 12.92 22.24 10.59
CA THR A 84 12.62 23.67 10.75
C THR A 84 11.32 24.01 10.04
N SER A 85 10.43 24.69 10.75
CA SER A 85 9.19 25.21 10.20
C SER A 85 9.49 26.48 9.41
N TYR A 86 8.97 26.54 8.19
CA TYR A 86 9.04 27.69 7.30
C TYR A 86 7.65 28.22 7.03
N ILE A 87 7.53 29.54 6.95
CA ILE A 87 6.37 30.23 6.40
C ILE A 87 6.71 30.78 5.02
N TYR A 88 5.77 30.67 4.08
CA TYR A 88 5.96 31.14 2.72
C TYR A 88 4.69 31.79 2.16
N LYS A 89 4.87 32.68 1.19
CA LYS A 89 3.81 33.28 0.38
C LYS A 89 4.16 33.12 -1.09
N VAL A 90 3.24 32.54 -1.86
CA VAL A 90 3.34 32.47 -3.32
C VAL A 90 2.69 33.71 -3.92
N LYS A 91 3.40 34.35 -4.86
CA LYS A 91 2.98 35.55 -5.57
C LYS A 91 3.00 35.25 -7.08
N PRO A 92 1.90 34.75 -7.65
CA PRO A 92 1.75 34.61 -9.10
C PRO A 92 1.97 35.96 -9.81
N SER A 93 2.55 35.92 -11.01
CA SER A 93 2.70 37.11 -11.84
C SER A 93 1.32 37.67 -12.20
N GLY A 94 1.06 38.93 -11.87
CA GLY A 94 -0.22 39.61 -12.14
C GLY A 94 -1.22 39.57 -10.99
N ASP A 95 -0.97 38.76 -9.95
CA ASP A 95 -1.79 38.72 -8.74
C ASP A 95 -0.92 38.33 -7.53
N GLU A 96 -0.22 39.30 -6.95
CA GLU A 96 0.72 39.07 -5.84
C GLU A 96 0.04 38.72 -4.51
N ASP A 97 -1.29 38.89 -4.43
CA ASP A 97 -2.10 38.64 -3.24
C ASP A 97 -3.07 37.46 -3.42
N ALA A 98 -2.93 36.69 -4.50
CA ALA A 98 -3.75 35.52 -4.82
C ALA A 98 -3.85 34.52 -3.65
N PHE A 99 -2.78 34.38 -2.87
CA PHE A 99 -2.67 33.36 -1.83
C PHE A 99 -2.27 33.93 -0.47
N SER A 100 -2.87 33.36 0.58
CA SER A 100 -2.46 33.56 1.97
C SER A 100 -1.12 32.88 2.27
N ASN A 101 -0.51 33.30 3.38
CA ASN A 101 0.70 32.65 3.89
C ASN A 101 0.41 31.19 4.30
N ARG A 102 1.38 30.32 4.03
CA ARG A 102 1.32 28.88 4.30
C ARG A 102 2.58 28.43 5.02
N THR A 103 2.54 27.22 5.57
CA THR A 103 3.68 26.66 6.30
C THR A 103 4.02 25.25 5.86
N PHE A 104 5.28 24.88 6.00
CA PHE A 104 5.74 23.49 5.94
C PHE A 104 6.91 23.30 6.89
N ARG A 105 7.27 22.06 7.20
CA ARG A 105 8.43 21.73 8.02
C ARG A 105 9.36 20.78 7.26
N THR A 106 10.66 21.08 7.25
CA THR A 106 11.67 20.21 6.66
C THR A 106 11.84 18.94 7.48
N MET A 107 12.28 17.85 6.84
CA MET A 107 12.45 16.57 7.52
C MET A 107 13.53 16.66 8.61
N PRO A 108 13.34 16.00 9.76
CA PRO A 108 14.39 15.85 10.75
C PRO A 108 15.45 14.85 10.29
N VAL A 109 16.69 15.09 10.71
CA VAL A 109 17.79 14.11 10.57
C VAL A 109 17.57 12.90 11.48
N SER A 110 16.98 13.12 12.66
CA SER A 110 16.70 12.10 13.68
C SER A 110 15.60 12.58 14.62
N GLY A 111 15.01 11.65 15.38
CA GLY A 111 14.00 11.95 16.40
C GLY A 111 12.61 11.49 15.98
N PRO A 112 11.62 11.63 16.87
CA PRO A 112 10.26 11.21 16.59
C PRO A 112 9.57 12.16 15.61
N PHE A 113 8.58 11.64 14.88
CA PHE A 113 7.74 12.42 14.00
C PHE A 113 6.37 11.77 13.81
N THR A 114 5.38 12.56 13.40
CA THR A 114 4.03 12.08 13.06
C THR A 114 3.78 12.29 11.58
N PHE A 115 3.20 11.30 10.91
CA PHE A 115 2.66 11.44 9.56
C PHE A 115 1.24 10.89 9.50
N ILE A 116 0.52 11.28 8.45
CA ILE A 116 -0.85 10.82 8.20
C ILE A 116 -0.87 9.98 6.92
N VAL A 117 -1.63 8.90 6.92
CA VAL A 117 -1.96 8.12 5.73
C VAL A 117 -3.43 8.31 5.40
N ILE A 118 -3.71 8.64 4.15
CA ILE A 118 -5.05 8.72 3.56
C ILE A 118 -5.03 8.09 2.17
N SER A 119 -6.18 7.66 1.69
CA SER A 119 -6.36 7.23 0.31
C SER A 119 -7.84 7.33 -0.06
N ASP A 120 -8.12 7.39 -1.36
CA ASP A 120 -9.48 7.34 -1.88
C ASP A 120 -10.32 8.53 -1.36
N SER A 121 -9.82 9.74 -1.64
CA SER A 121 -10.50 11.00 -1.32
C SER A 121 -11.57 11.37 -2.34
N GLN A 122 -11.58 10.69 -3.48
CA GLN A 122 -12.42 10.96 -4.63
C GLN A 122 -13.92 10.88 -4.31
N GLU A 123 -14.67 11.55 -5.15
CA GLU A 123 -16.12 11.55 -5.13
C GLU A 123 -16.74 10.32 -5.78
N GLY A 124 -18.04 10.11 -5.51
CA GLY A 124 -18.82 9.03 -6.10
C GLY A 124 -19.68 9.50 -7.26
N HIS A 125 -20.53 8.60 -7.77
CA HIS A 125 -21.54 9.00 -8.76
C HIS A 125 -22.60 9.96 -8.20
N ASN A 126 -22.86 9.89 -6.90
CA ASN A 126 -24.00 10.57 -6.28
C ASN A 126 -23.59 11.68 -5.30
N TYR A 127 -22.36 11.71 -4.80
CA TYR A 127 -21.90 12.72 -3.83
C TYR A 127 -20.60 13.34 -4.31
N THR A 128 -20.24 14.49 -3.76
CA THR A 128 -19.00 15.24 -4.02
C THR A 128 -18.00 15.08 -2.87
N GLU A 129 -16.74 15.44 -3.09
CA GLU A 129 -15.69 15.48 -2.06
C GLU A 129 -16.06 16.44 -0.91
N GLU A 130 -16.77 17.53 -1.22
CA GLU A 130 -17.30 18.47 -0.21
C GLU A 130 -18.22 17.80 0.82
N LYS A 131 -18.94 16.74 0.43
CA LYS A 131 -19.85 16.01 1.30
C LYS A 131 -19.17 14.94 2.15
N ARG A 132 -17.93 14.55 1.84
CA ARG A 132 -17.21 13.48 2.55
C ARG A 132 -15.79 13.87 2.89
N PHE A 133 -14.91 13.91 1.90
CA PHE A 133 -13.48 14.18 2.09
C PHE A 133 -13.21 15.51 2.81
N LYS A 134 -14.06 16.53 2.64
CA LYS A 134 -13.93 17.79 3.37
C LYS A 134 -13.85 17.63 4.88
N TYR A 135 -14.66 16.75 5.46
CA TYR A 135 -14.61 16.52 6.91
C TYR A 135 -13.25 15.94 7.33
N VAL A 136 -12.72 15.01 6.55
CA VAL A 136 -11.41 14.38 6.78
C VAL A 136 -10.29 15.42 6.64
N ALA A 137 -10.27 16.20 5.56
CA ALA A 137 -9.28 17.26 5.34
C ALA A 137 -9.31 18.33 6.45
N ASP A 138 -10.51 18.78 6.86
CA ASP A 138 -10.69 19.75 7.94
C ASP A 138 -10.22 19.18 9.30
N ALA A 139 -10.40 17.88 9.55
CA ALA A 139 -9.91 17.23 10.76
C ALA A 139 -8.38 17.12 10.75
N ILE A 140 -7.77 16.74 9.63
CA ILE A 140 -6.31 16.70 9.46
C ILE A 140 -5.69 18.09 9.64
N ALA A 141 -6.31 19.14 9.10
CA ALA A 141 -5.84 20.52 9.24
C ALA A 141 -5.78 21.02 10.70
N LYS A 142 -6.48 20.34 11.62
CA LYS A 142 -6.50 20.62 13.07
C LYS A 142 -5.54 19.73 13.86
N GLU A 143 -4.99 18.67 13.27
CA GLU A 143 -4.02 17.80 13.95
C GLU A 143 -2.71 18.57 14.24
N PRO A 144 -2.19 18.50 15.46
CA PRO A 144 -0.91 19.12 15.79
C PRO A 144 0.26 18.26 15.29
N ASP A 145 1.36 18.92 14.95
CA ASP A 145 2.67 18.30 14.70
C ASP A 145 2.70 17.21 13.60
N VAL A 146 1.81 17.31 12.61
CA VAL A 146 1.87 16.50 11.39
C VAL A 146 3.03 16.98 10.52
N LEU A 147 3.97 16.08 10.21
CA LEU A 147 5.13 16.40 9.39
C LEU A 147 4.80 16.34 7.89
N PHE A 148 4.07 15.29 7.47
CA PHE A 148 3.62 15.12 6.10
C PHE A 148 2.41 14.17 6.01
N ILE A 149 1.78 14.18 4.85
CA ILE A 149 0.67 13.31 4.46
C ILE A 149 1.16 12.37 3.37
N LEU A 150 0.95 11.08 3.56
CA LEU A 150 1.18 10.02 2.57
C LEU A 150 -0.17 9.64 1.97
N HIS A 151 -0.38 9.94 0.68
CA HIS A 151 -1.66 9.69 0.02
C HIS A 151 -1.56 8.46 -0.91
N GLY A 152 -2.49 7.52 -0.77
CA GLY A 152 -2.47 6.21 -1.44
C GLY A 152 -3.08 6.16 -2.84
N GLY A 153 -3.26 7.29 -3.52
CA GLY A 153 -3.96 7.35 -4.82
C GLY A 153 -5.45 7.66 -4.71
N ASP A 154 -6.07 7.81 -5.88
CA ASP A 154 -7.49 8.17 -6.08
C ASP A 154 -7.84 9.51 -5.42
N TYR A 155 -7.24 10.59 -5.95
CA TYR A 155 -7.43 11.95 -5.42
C TYR A 155 -8.77 12.53 -5.86
N ALA A 156 -9.04 12.38 -7.15
CA ALA A 156 -10.26 12.78 -7.85
C ALA A 156 -10.73 11.58 -8.66
N ARG A 157 -12.02 11.54 -9.01
CA ARG A 157 -12.58 10.34 -9.64
C ARG A 157 -12.07 10.10 -11.07
N LYS A 158 -11.56 11.13 -11.74
CA LYS A 158 -11.09 11.07 -13.14
C LYS A 158 -9.92 12.01 -13.37
N ASP A 159 -9.24 11.81 -14.50
CA ASP A 159 -8.26 12.74 -15.06
C ASP A 159 -8.96 13.96 -15.69
N ASP A 160 -9.68 14.71 -14.86
CA ASP A 160 -10.50 15.86 -15.24
C ASP A 160 -10.17 17.10 -14.40
N GLU A 161 -9.90 18.21 -15.07
CA GLU A 161 -9.47 19.44 -14.41
C GLU A 161 -10.46 19.94 -13.36
N SER A 162 -11.77 19.83 -13.61
CA SER A 162 -12.78 20.34 -12.69
C SER A 162 -12.86 19.53 -11.40
N LEU A 163 -12.65 18.22 -11.49
CA LEU A 163 -12.63 17.34 -10.33
C LEU A 163 -11.35 17.54 -9.51
N TRP A 164 -10.21 17.69 -10.18
CA TRP A 164 -8.96 18.03 -9.49
C TRP A 164 -9.01 19.42 -8.83
N THR A 165 -9.68 20.40 -9.43
CA THR A 165 -9.97 21.69 -8.78
C THR A 165 -10.71 21.49 -7.46
N ILE A 166 -11.75 20.64 -7.44
CA ILE A 166 -12.52 20.36 -6.22
C ILE A 166 -11.62 19.71 -5.17
N PHE A 167 -10.80 18.72 -5.54
CA PHE A 167 -9.84 18.11 -4.61
C PHE A 167 -8.94 19.18 -3.95
N PHE A 168 -8.32 20.07 -4.73
CA PHE A 168 -7.42 21.09 -4.19
C PHE A 168 -8.14 22.15 -3.35
N GLN A 169 -9.39 22.49 -3.66
CA GLN A 169 -10.21 23.39 -2.85
C GLN A 169 -10.58 22.74 -1.51
N VAL A 170 -10.98 21.47 -1.53
CA VAL A 170 -11.38 20.72 -0.32
C VAL A 170 -10.17 20.42 0.57
N ALA A 171 -9.03 20.07 -0.03
CA ALA A 171 -7.78 19.76 0.66
C ALA A 171 -7.02 21.00 1.16
N ASP A 172 -7.47 22.23 0.85
CA ASP A 172 -6.66 23.43 1.01
C ASP A 172 -6.13 23.62 2.44
N GLY A 173 -6.99 23.51 3.45
CA GLY A 173 -6.60 23.69 4.85
C GLY A 173 -5.57 22.65 5.32
N MET A 174 -5.64 21.43 4.78
CA MET A 174 -4.70 20.36 5.04
C MET A 174 -3.35 20.63 4.36
N LEU A 175 -3.37 21.00 3.07
CA LEU A 175 -2.16 21.27 2.26
C LEU A 175 -1.47 22.60 2.62
N ALA A 176 -2.17 23.53 3.25
CA ALA A 176 -1.62 24.80 3.71
C ALA A 176 -0.58 24.65 4.85
N LYS A 177 -0.52 23.47 5.50
CA LYS A 177 0.33 23.22 6.68
C LYS A 177 1.28 22.04 6.54
N SER A 178 1.01 21.13 5.61
CA SER A 178 1.73 19.85 5.50
C SER A 178 2.15 19.57 4.08
N ALA A 179 3.32 18.95 3.93
CA ALA A 179 3.74 18.38 2.64
C ALA A 179 2.92 17.12 2.32
N ILE A 180 2.69 16.88 1.03
CA ILE A 180 2.05 15.65 0.53
C ILE A 180 3.05 14.80 -0.26
N PHE A 181 3.02 13.50 0.00
CA PHE A 181 3.76 12.46 -0.71
C PHE A 181 2.74 11.57 -1.44
N PRO A 182 2.59 11.74 -2.76
CA PRO A 182 1.52 11.10 -3.50
C PRO A 182 1.92 9.71 -4.01
N THR A 183 0.96 8.79 -4.00
CA THR A 183 0.95 7.52 -4.74
C THR A 183 -0.11 7.63 -5.83
N ILE A 184 0.06 6.96 -6.97
CA ILE A 184 -0.93 6.93 -8.05
C ILE A 184 -1.93 5.77 -7.86
N GLY A 185 -3.21 6.04 -8.07
CA GLY A 185 -4.33 5.09 -8.08
C GLY A 185 -4.93 4.89 -9.48
N ASN A 186 -5.93 4.02 -9.59
CA ASN A 186 -6.53 3.70 -10.89
C ASN A 186 -7.39 4.85 -11.41
N HIS A 187 -8.00 5.66 -10.54
CA HIS A 187 -8.86 6.76 -10.95
C HIS A 187 -8.13 7.91 -11.65
N GLU A 188 -6.82 8.04 -11.41
CA GLU A 188 -5.96 8.99 -12.10
C GLU A 188 -5.90 8.77 -13.63
N TYR A 189 -6.32 7.59 -14.11
CA TYR A 189 -6.29 7.22 -15.52
C TYR A 189 -7.64 7.29 -16.23
N HIS A 190 -8.74 7.51 -15.50
CA HIS A 190 -10.07 7.52 -16.09
C HIS A 190 -10.29 8.76 -16.96
N ASN A 191 -10.91 8.54 -18.11
CA ASN A 191 -11.21 9.59 -19.06
C ASN A 191 -12.36 10.48 -18.57
N PRO A 192 -12.28 11.80 -18.79
CA PRO A 192 -13.38 12.72 -18.49
C PRO A 192 -14.64 12.37 -19.30
N ASN A 193 -14.46 11.93 -20.55
CA ASN A 193 -15.53 11.74 -21.54
C ASN A 193 -16.14 10.33 -21.58
N GLY A 194 -15.73 9.40 -20.69
CA GLY A 194 -16.39 8.10 -20.49
C GLY A 194 -15.47 6.88 -20.54
N GLU A 195 -15.95 5.78 -19.96
CA GLU A 195 -15.17 4.60 -19.53
C GLU A 195 -14.79 3.61 -20.66
N SER A 196 -15.17 3.88 -21.92
CA SER A 196 -14.95 2.99 -23.07
C SER A 196 -13.62 3.20 -23.81
N TYR A 197 -12.82 4.18 -23.38
CA TYR A 197 -11.57 4.58 -24.04
C TYR A 197 -10.36 3.91 -23.38
N PRO A 198 -9.17 3.89 -24.01
CA PRO A 198 -7.96 3.52 -23.29
C PRO A 198 -7.69 4.49 -22.13
N PRO A 199 -6.99 4.05 -21.06
CA PRO A 199 -6.49 4.91 -19.98
C PRO A 199 -5.81 6.18 -20.49
N THR A 200 -5.95 7.30 -19.77
CA THR A 200 -5.21 8.54 -20.04
C THR A 200 -3.73 8.39 -19.64
N ALA A 201 -2.95 9.48 -19.74
CA ALA A 201 -1.58 9.51 -19.25
C ALA A 201 -1.48 9.90 -17.75
N ALA A 202 -2.61 9.99 -17.03
CA ALA A 202 -2.71 10.56 -15.70
C ALA A 202 -2.15 11.99 -15.63
N ASP A 203 -2.61 12.84 -16.55
CA ASP A 203 -2.02 14.15 -16.81
C ASP A 203 -2.14 15.09 -15.60
N HIS A 204 -3.30 15.17 -14.96
CA HIS A 204 -3.48 16.06 -13.80
C HIS A 204 -2.66 15.61 -12.60
N TYR A 205 -2.50 14.30 -12.35
CA TYR A 205 -1.58 13.79 -11.33
C TYR A 205 -0.14 14.22 -11.62
N ARG A 206 0.30 14.05 -12.87
CA ARG A 206 1.67 14.40 -13.30
C ARG A 206 1.93 15.90 -13.18
N TRP A 207 0.99 16.72 -13.64
CA TRP A 207 1.11 18.18 -13.60
C TRP A 207 0.98 18.74 -12.20
N ALA A 208 0.13 18.17 -11.34
CA ALA A 208 -0.03 18.62 -9.97
C ALA A 208 1.21 18.31 -9.12
N PHE A 209 1.68 17.06 -9.15
CA PHE A 209 2.68 16.64 -8.18
C PHE A 209 4.12 16.73 -8.69
N ASN A 210 4.32 16.64 -10.02
CA ASN A 210 5.63 16.57 -10.65
C ASN A 210 6.56 15.56 -9.97
N MET A 211 5.99 14.45 -9.48
CA MET A 211 6.69 13.31 -8.89
C MET A 211 6.93 12.24 -9.97
N PRO A 212 7.91 11.34 -9.80
CA PRO A 212 8.01 10.17 -10.67
C PRO A 212 6.65 9.44 -10.75
N LEU A 213 6.13 9.25 -11.96
CA LEU A 213 4.80 8.64 -12.17
C LEU A 213 4.72 7.24 -11.57
N ASN A 214 5.80 6.46 -11.72
CA ASN A 214 5.79 5.04 -11.40
C ASN A 214 5.98 4.86 -9.87
N TYR A 215 7.21 4.99 -9.39
CA TYR A 215 7.59 4.65 -8.01
C TYR A 215 8.80 5.47 -7.58
N TYR A 216 8.90 5.71 -6.28
CA TYR A 216 10.00 6.47 -5.68
C TYR A 216 10.17 6.14 -4.20
N SER A 217 11.29 6.55 -3.64
CA SER A 217 11.56 6.46 -2.21
C SER A 217 12.02 7.79 -1.64
N PHE A 218 11.83 7.97 -0.34
CA PHE A 218 12.37 9.09 0.42
C PHE A 218 12.64 8.65 1.85
N ASP A 219 13.48 9.40 2.56
CA ASP A 219 13.92 9.07 3.91
C ASP A 219 13.54 10.19 4.89
N CYS A 220 13.13 9.81 6.10
CA CYS A 220 12.82 10.72 7.20
C CYS A 220 13.32 10.13 8.52
N ALA A 221 14.15 10.86 9.27
CA ALA A 221 14.69 10.43 10.57
C ALA A 221 15.28 8.99 10.59
N GLY A 222 15.93 8.57 9.50
CA GLY A 222 16.50 7.22 9.38
C GLY A 222 15.47 6.11 9.11
N ILE A 223 14.28 6.46 8.61
CA ILE A 223 13.21 5.57 8.14
C ILE A 223 13.02 5.75 6.65
N ARG A 224 12.92 4.64 5.92
CA ARG A 224 12.63 4.65 4.47
C ARG A 224 11.14 4.58 4.20
N PHE A 225 10.67 5.39 3.26
CA PHE A 225 9.34 5.31 2.67
C PHE A 225 9.47 4.94 1.20
N ILE A 226 8.64 4.03 0.72
CA ILE A 226 8.64 3.54 -0.66
C ILE A 226 7.21 3.62 -1.20
N SER A 227 7.00 4.39 -2.25
CA SER A 227 5.75 4.43 -3.01
C SER A 227 5.91 3.57 -4.26
N LEU A 228 4.98 2.65 -4.49
CA LEU A 228 5.00 1.69 -5.61
C LEU A 228 3.81 1.89 -6.56
N ASP A 229 4.02 1.57 -7.83
CA ASP A 229 3.03 1.69 -8.91
C ASP A 229 2.20 0.42 -9.02
N SER A 230 0.91 0.47 -8.69
CA SER A 230 0.01 -0.69 -8.79
C SER A 230 -0.99 -0.67 -9.96
N PRO A 231 -1.56 0.47 -10.41
CA PRO A 231 -2.44 0.48 -11.59
C PRO A 231 -1.64 0.29 -12.89
N ASP A 232 -1.84 -0.82 -13.62
CA ASP A 232 -1.18 -1.03 -14.92
C ASP A 232 -2.08 -0.55 -16.06
N PRO A 233 -1.78 0.59 -16.72
CA PRO A 233 -2.59 1.08 -17.85
C PRO A 233 -2.59 0.12 -19.05
N ASN A 234 -1.69 -0.88 -19.09
CA ASN A 234 -1.71 -1.93 -20.10
C ASN A 234 -2.61 -3.12 -19.74
N ASN A 235 -3.16 -3.15 -18.52
CA ASN A 235 -4.09 -4.16 -18.03
C ASN A 235 -5.40 -3.50 -17.55
N ALA A 236 -6.10 -2.82 -18.46
CA ALA A 236 -7.32 -2.11 -18.13
C ALA A 236 -8.60 -2.83 -18.59
N HIS A 237 -9.70 -2.61 -17.86
CA HIS A 237 -11.06 -2.94 -18.30
C HIS A 237 -11.78 -1.66 -18.69
N GLY A 238 -11.84 -1.37 -19.99
CA GLY A 238 -12.20 -0.03 -20.47
C GLY A 238 -11.03 0.91 -20.20
N ASP A 239 -11.28 1.96 -19.42
CA ASP A 239 -10.24 2.90 -18.96
C ASP A 239 -9.80 2.68 -17.49
N ASP A 240 -10.29 1.65 -16.81
CA ASP A 240 -9.93 1.31 -15.42
C ASP A 240 -8.69 0.41 -15.36
N PRO A 241 -7.49 0.89 -14.96
CA PRO A 241 -6.30 0.06 -14.89
C PRO A 241 -6.31 -0.85 -13.66
N HIS A 242 -6.15 -2.15 -13.88
CA HIS A 242 -5.96 -3.13 -12.80
C HIS A 242 -4.48 -3.41 -12.54
N THR A 243 -4.21 -4.14 -11.46
CA THR A 243 -2.86 -4.67 -11.21
C THR A 243 -2.43 -5.63 -12.31
N SER A 244 -1.12 -5.80 -12.49
CA SER A 244 -0.60 -6.89 -13.33
C SER A 244 0.68 -7.47 -12.73
N PRO A 245 0.91 -8.81 -12.82
CA PRO A 245 2.16 -9.40 -12.38
C PRO A 245 3.37 -8.83 -13.12
N SER A 246 3.17 -8.41 -14.37
CA SER A 246 4.23 -7.85 -15.21
C SER A 246 4.70 -6.49 -14.69
N LEU A 247 3.78 -5.62 -14.24
CA LEU A 247 4.11 -4.33 -13.64
C LEU A 247 4.81 -4.51 -12.30
N ALA A 248 4.31 -5.43 -11.47
CA ALA A 248 4.92 -5.74 -10.17
C ALA A 248 6.36 -6.28 -10.34
N GLN A 249 6.59 -7.22 -11.25
CA GLN A 249 7.91 -7.78 -11.53
C GLN A 249 8.91 -6.75 -12.08
N ARG A 250 8.45 -5.80 -12.91
CA ARG A 250 9.32 -4.71 -13.41
C ARG A 250 9.87 -3.83 -12.29
N GLN A 251 9.20 -3.78 -11.14
CA GLN A 251 9.61 -3.00 -9.97
C GLN A 251 10.49 -3.79 -8.99
N GLU A 252 10.55 -5.11 -9.11
CA GLU A 252 11.14 -6.00 -8.10
C GLU A 252 12.63 -5.69 -7.85
N THR A 253 13.44 -5.51 -8.90
CA THR A 253 14.87 -5.22 -8.76
C THR A 253 15.08 -3.88 -8.05
N TRP A 254 14.35 -2.85 -8.45
CA TRP A 254 14.46 -1.53 -7.82
C TRP A 254 14.00 -1.58 -6.36
N LEU A 255 12.87 -2.25 -6.08
CA LEU A 255 12.34 -2.42 -4.74
C LEU A 255 13.34 -3.16 -3.85
N ARG A 256 13.96 -4.23 -4.35
CA ARG A 256 15.01 -4.96 -3.64
C ARG A 256 16.18 -4.04 -3.26
N ASP A 257 16.64 -3.20 -4.18
CA ASP A 257 17.72 -2.23 -3.91
C ASP A 257 17.29 -1.18 -2.89
N GLN A 258 16.01 -0.78 -2.87
CA GLN A 258 15.51 0.15 -1.85
C GLN A 258 15.42 -0.49 -0.47
N LEU A 259 15.05 -1.77 -0.40
CA LEU A 259 14.87 -2.54 0.83
C LEU A 259 16.19 -3.03 1.43
N ASP A 260 17.22 -3.26 0.61
CA ASP A 260 18.56 -3.63 1.05
C ASP A 260 19.31 -2.39 1.58
N ASN A 261 18.90 -1.95 2.77
CA ASN A 261 19.36 -0.71 3.37
C ASN A 261 19.67 -0.90 4.87
N THR A 262 20.27 0.12 5.49
CA THR A 262 20.62 0.14 6.91
C THR A 262 19.71 1.05 7.75
N MET A 263 18.50 1.35 7.26
CA MET A 263 17.53 2.19 7.94
C MET A 263 16.96 1.49 9.17
N SER A 264 16.42 2.27 10.09
CA SER A 264 15.81 1.76 11.33
C SER A 264 14.43 1.12 11.09
N GLY A 265 13.81 1.42 9.94
CA GLY A 265 12.53 0.87 9.51
C GLY A 265 12.26 1.21 8.05
N THR A 266 11.31 0.52 7.44
CA THR A 266 10.85 0.78 6.08
C THR A 266 9.34 0.67 6.00
N PHE A 267 8.70 1.68 5.44
CA PHE A 267 7.28 1.72 5.12
C PHE A 267 7.07 1.67 3.62
N THR A 268 6.05 0.95 3.17
CA THR A 268 5.67 0.87 1.76
C THR A 268 4.23 1.33 1.58
N ILE A 269 3.92 1.99 0.46
CA ILE A 269 2.56 2.30 0.06
C ILE A 269 2.34 1.98 -1.43
N HIS A 270 1.17 1.45 -1.76
CA HIS A 270 0.67 1.28 -3.12
C HIS A 270 -0.85 1.33 -3.11
N HIS A 271 -1.46 1.78 -4.21
CA HIS A 271 -2.90 1.98 -4.24
C HIS A 271 -3.71 0.68 -4.02
N HIS A 272 -3.51 -0.35 -4.86
CA HIS A 272 -4.22 -1.62 -4.72
C HIS A 272 -3.64 -2.47 -3.59
N PRO A 273 -4.45 -2.99 -2.64
CA PRO A 273 -3.96 -3.81 -1.54
C PRO A 273 -3.57 -5.23 -2.00
N ILE A 274 -2.59 -5.84 -1.32
CA ILE A 274 -2.29 -7.27 -1.46
C ILE A 274 -3.36 -8.10 -0.72
N TRP A 275 -3.79 -7.65 0.46
CA TRP A 275 -4.80 -8.27 1.30
C TRP A 275 -5.93 -7.30 1.56
N GLU A 276 -7.16 -7.76 1.38
CA GLU A 276 -8.36 -7.02 1.76
C GLU A 276 -9.50 -7.98 2.10
N ASP A 277 -10.52 -7.46 2.79
CA ASP A 277 -11.83 -8.08 2.96
C ASP A 277 -12.86 -7.21 2.23
N GLY A 278 -13.59 -7.77 1.27
CA GLY A 278 -14.57 -7.02 0.48
C GLY A 278 -14.66 -7.49 -0.96
N ARG A 279 -13.96 -6.82 -1.89
CA ARG A 279 -14.06 -7.11 -3.34
C ARG A 279 -13.33 -8.42 -3.69
N THR A 280 -12.16 -8.60 -3.11
CA THR A 280 -11.36 -9.84 -3.16
C THR A 280 -10.86 -10.20 -1.76
N THR A 281 -10.05 -11.26 -1.67
CA THR A 281 -9.37 -11.68 -0.43
C THR A 281 -7.86 -11.55 -0.51
N ILE A 282 -7.29 -11.73 -1.71
CA ILE A 282 -5.87 -11.61 -1.99
C ILE A 282 -5.68 -11.13 -3.44
N ASN A 283 -4.72 -10.23 -3.64
CA ASN A 283 -4.24 -9.84 -4.96
C ASN A 283 -2.89 -10.51 -5.24
N SER A 284 -2.92 -11.62 -5.98
CA SER A 284 -1.72 -12.40 -6.31
C SER A 284 -0.77 -11.71 -7.29
N ASP A 285 -1.23 -10.68 -8.01
CA ASP A 285 -0.36 -9.95 -8.96
C ASP A 285 0.80 -9.24 -8.23
N LEU A 286 0.57 -8.90 -6.96
CA LEU A 286 1.51 -8.19 -6.10
C LEU A 286 2.33 -9.13 -5.19
N GLU A 287 2.19 -10.46 -5.34
CA GLU A 287 3.00 -11.47 -4.64
C GLU A 287 4.53 -11.20 -4.72
N PRO A 288 5.11 -10.73 -5.85
CA PRO A 288 6.54 -10.43 -5.92
C PRO A 288 7.01 -9.38 -4.91
N TRP A 289 6.17 -8.39 -4.57
CA TRP A 289 6.52 -7.39 -3.57
C TRP A 289 6.40 -7.94 -2.16
N GLU A 290 5.34 -8.72 -1.90
CA GLU A 290 5.13 -9.35 -0.61
C GLU A 290 6.29 -10.26 -0.19
N ASP A 291 6.84 -11.07 -1.12
CA ASP A 291 8.05 -11.87 -0.84
C ASP A 291 9.22 -10.99 -0.36
N LEU A 292 9.42 -9.84 -1.00
CA LEU A 292 10.46 -8.90 -0.59
C LEU A 292 10.15 -8.25 0.76
N TYR A 293 8.91 -7.87 1.02
CA TYR A 293 8.50 -7.29 2.30
C TYR A 293 8.84 -8.20 3.47
N HIS A 294 8.59 -9.50 3.32
CA HIS A 294 8.92 -10.49 4.34
C HIS A 294 10.39 -10.85 4.40
N ARG A 295 11.09 -10.87 3.27
CA ARG A 295 12.54 -11.12 3.23
C ARG A 295 13.35 -10.02 3.90
N TYR A 296 12.93 -8.77 3.73
CA TYR A 296 13.60 -7.59 4.28
C TYR A 296 12.95 -7.06 5.56
N HIS A 297 11.86 -7.68 6.01
CA HIS A 297 11.15 -7.35 7.26
C HIS A 297 10.77 -5.86 7.37
N ILE A 298 9.99 -5.37 6.41
CA ILE A 298 9.47 -3.99 6.46
C ILE A 298 8.63 -3.74 7.72
N SER A 299 8.51 -2.48 8.11
CA SER A 299 7.78 -2.03 9.30
C SER A 299 6.27 -2.15 9.13
N ALA A 300 5.74 -1.66 8.00
CA ALA A 300 4.32 -1.79 7.64
C ALA A 300 4.10 -1.54 6.15
N ASN A 301 2.99 -2.06 5.63
CA ASN A 301 2.46 -1.74 4.32
C ASN A 301 1.16 -0.92 4.44
N PHE A 302 1.00 0.07 3.57
CA PHE A 302 -0.20 0.90 3.44
C PHE A 302 -0.81 0.72 2.05
N ALA A 303 -2.14 0.72 1.97
CA ALA A 303 -2.86 0.70 0.70
C ALA A 303 -4.21 1.43 0.77
N GLY A 304 -4.77 1.71 -0.40
CA GLY A 304 -6.10 2.31 -0.60
C GLY A 304 -7.05 1.32 -1.26
N HIS A 305 -7.82 1.80 -2.24
CA HIS A 305 -8.68 1.09 -3.20
C HIS A 305 -9.88 0.36 -2.59
N ALA A 306 -9.67 -0.39 -1.52
CA ALA A 306 -10.74 -0.95 -0.71
C ALA A 306 -11.28 0.16 0.20
N HIS A 307 -12.47 0.67 -0.11
CA HIS A 307 -13.01 1.87 0.52
C HIS A 307 -13.55 1.62 1.95
N THR A 308 -12.61 1.29 2.83
CA THR A 308 -12.77 0.83 4.21
C THR A 308 -11.48 1.14 4.97
N TYR A 309 -11.54 1.08 6.30
CA TYR A 309 -10.35 0.89 7.10
C TYR A 309 -10.19 -0.59 7.42
N GLN A 310 -9.01 -1.17 7.19
CA GLN A 310 -8.71 -2.55 7.59
C GLN A 310 -7.28 -2.69 8.08
N ARG A 311 -7.06 -3.69 8.93
CA ARG A 311 -5.74 -4.09 9.40
C ARG A 311 -5.57 -5.59 9.35
N PHE A 312 -4.48 -6.02 8.74
CA PHE A 312 -4.01 -7.40 8.73
C PHE A 312 -2.68 -7.50 9.47
N LEU A 313 -2.36 -8.69 9.98
CA LEU A 313 -1.05 -9.02 10.52
C LEU A 313 -0.49 -10.22 9.76
N VAL A 314 0.22 -9.93 8.67
CA VAL A 314 0.63 -10.91 7.66
C VAL A 314 1.88 -11.65 8.12
N GLU A 315 1.77 -12.96 8.35
CA GLU A 315 2.90 -13.79 8.77
C GLU A 315 3.62 -14.42 7.58
N GLY A 316 4.84 -13.93 7.28
CA GLY A 316 5.69 -14.51 6.23
C GLY A 316 6.70 -15.54 6.71
N VAL A 317 7.22 -15.39 7.93
CA VAL A 317 8.19 -16.32 8.54
C VAL A 317 7.65 -16.74 9.89
N VAL A 318 7.51 -18.04 10.09
CA VAL A 318 6.97 -18.59 11.33
C VAL A 318 7.86 -18.23 12.52
N GLY A 319 7.30 -17.48 13.47
CA GLY A 319 7.98 -17.06 14.71
C GLY A 319 8.68 -15.71 14.60
N VAL A 320 8.61 -15.07 13.43
CA VAL A 320 8.85 -13.63 13.28
C VAL A 320 7.51 -12.93 13.37
N MET A 321 7.47 -11.76 14.00
CA MET A 321 6.26 -10.96 14.08
C MET A 321 5.73 -10.68 12.67
N GLY A 322 4.43 -10.84 12.46
CA GLY A 322 3.80 -10.51 11.18
C GLY A 322 3.96 -9.03 10.83
N ILE A 323 3.89 -8.71 9.55
CA ILE A 323 3.95 -7.33 9.07
C ILE A 323 2.53 -6.76 9.11
N PRO A 324 2.31 -5.61 9.77
CA PRO A 324 1.02 -4.96 9.75
C PRO A 324 0.75 -4.35 8.37
N TYR A 325 -0.39 -4.69 7.78
CA TYR A 325 -0.88 -4.12 6.54
C TYR A 325 -2.11 -3.30 6.88
N PHE A 326 -2.12 -2.03 6.48
CA PHE A 326 -3.20 -1.10 6.73
C PHE A 326 -3.84 -0.69 5.41
N ILE A 327 -5.13 -0.92 5.28
CA ILE A 327 -5.93 -0.48 4.14
C ILE A 327 -6.68 0.74 4.64
N VAL A 328 -6.44 1.89 4.02
CA VAL A 328 -6.86 3.22 4.49
C VAL A 328 -7.61 3.96 3.37
N GLY A 329 -8.51 3.26 2.67
CA GLY A 329 -9.31 3.79 1.57
C GLY A 329 -10.57 4.54 2.01
N ASN A 330 -10.59 5.07 3.23
CA ASN A 330 -11.79 5.61 3.84
C ASN A 330 -11.77 7.14 3.99
N ALA A 331 -11.06 7.87 3.12
CA ALA A 331 -11.01 9.33 3.16
C ALA A 331 -12.26 9.99 2.55
N GLY A 332 -12.87 9.41 1.52
CA GLY A 332 -14.05 9.99 0.85
C GLY A 332 -14.83 9.04 -0.06
N GLY A 333 -14.13 8.12 -0.72
CA GLY A 333 -14.66 7.24 -1.76
C GLY A 333 -15.85 6.33 -1.34
N PRO A 334 -16.47 5.63 -2.30
CA PRO A 334 -17.71 4.90 -2.07
C PRO A 334 -17.50 3.66 -1.20
N PHE A 335 -18.12 3.57 -0.03
CA PHE A 335 -17.83 2.46 0.89
C PHE A 335 -18.05 1.06 0.28
N VAL A 336 -17.24 0.11 0.75
CA VAL A 336 -17.40 -1.32 0.46
C VAL A 336 -17.81 -2.04 1.74
N ASP A 337 -18.77 -2.96 1.66
CA ASP A 337 -19.16 -3.77 2.82
C ASP A 337 -18.10 -4.84 3.11
N LEU A 338 -17.79 -5.04 4.39
CA LEU A 338 -16.91 -6.10 4.87
C LEU A 338 -17.68 -7.41 4.96
N THR A 339 -17.05 -8.55 4.64
CA THR A 339 -17.75 -9.84 4.58
C THR A 339 -17.90 -10.50 5.95
N ASP A 340 -18.86 -11.40 6.14
CA ASP A 340 -18.97 -12.15 7.41
C ASP A 340 -17.81 -13.12 7.64
N THR A 341 -17.20 -13.63 6.56
CA THR A 341 -16.10 -14.61 6.63
C THR A 341 -14.77 -13.92 6.33
N LYS A 342 -14.01 -13.63 7.39
CA LYS A 342 -12.78 -12.85 7.27
C LYS A 342 -11.65 -13.62 6.58
N PRO A 343 -10.84 -12.94 5.73
CA PRO A 343 -9.64 -13.54 5.16
C PRO A 343 -8.63 -13.92 6.24
N VAL A 344 -7.68 -14.77 5.85
CA VAL A 344 -6.48 -15.06 6.64
C VAL A 344 -5.77 -13.77 7.05
N TRP A 345 -5.25 -13.74 8.28
CA TRP A 345 -4.50 -12.63 8.87
C TRP A 345 -5.29 -11.36 9.18
N TYR A 346 -6.56 -11.28 8.81
CA TYR A 346 -7.44 -10.18 9.17
C TYR A 346 -7.48 -9.99 10.69
N GLN A 347 -7.33 -8.76 11.15
CA GLN A 347 -7.34 -8.42 12.58
C GLN A 347 -8.51 -7.51 12.95
N PHE A 348 -8.73 -6.47 12.15
CA PHE A 348 -9.71 -5.44 12.43
C PHE A 348 -10.12 -4.73 11.13
N GLY A 349 -11.32 -4.15 11.12
CA GLY A 349 -11.73 -3.27 10.03
C GLY A 349 -13.12 -2.70 10.24
N THR A 350 -13.35 -1.57 9.59
CA THR A 350 -14.60 -0.81 9.65
C THR A 350 -14.99 -0.31 8.27
N THR A 351 -16.30 -0.32 8.00
CA THR A 351 -16.90 0.28 6.80
C THR A 351 -17.80 1.44 7.17
N ARG A 352 -18.19 2.26 6.19
CA ARG A 352 -19.06 3.44 6.33
C ARG A 352 -18.54 4.48 7.34
N ARG A 353 -17.22 4.56 7.49
CA ARG A 353 -16.56 5.49 8.41
C ARG A 353 -15.51 6.30 7.68
N LEU A 354 -15.69 7.61 7.62
CA LEU A 354 -14.70 8.52 7.06
C LEU A 354 -13.59 8.76 8.07
N GLY A 355 -12.34 8.69 7.64
CA GLY A 355 -11.21 8.81 8.55
C GLY A 355 -9.85 8.81 7.87
N TYR A 356 -8.82 8.70 8.69
CA TYR A 356 -7.41 8.63 8.28
C TYR A 356 -6.61 7.83 9.31
N LEU A 357 -5.42 7.39 8.92
CA LEU A 357 -4.50 6.73 9.83
C LEU A 357 -3.42 7.72 10.28
N LYS A 358 -3.35 8.02 11.57
CA LYS A 358 -2.28 8.83 12.16
C LYS A 358 -1.18 7.91 12.67
N VAL A 359 0.06 8.12 12.23
CA VAL A 359 1.19 7.27 12.60
C VAL A 359 2.27 8.09 13.29
N PHE A 360 2.51 7.80 14.57
CA PHE A 360 3.63 8.33 15.33
C PHE A 360 4.81 7.37 15.26
N VAL A 361 5.98 7.87 14.87
CA VAL A 361 7.21 7.08 14.71
C VAL A 361 8.25 7.55 15.70
N ASP A 362 8.84 6.61 16.43
CA ASP A 362 9.96 6.83 17.34
C ASP A 362 11.11 5.87 16.98
N PRO A 363 12.06 6.32 16.13
CA PRO A 363 13.20 5.51 15.71
C PRO A 363 14.09 5.08 16.87
N ALA A 364 14.25 5.93 17.89
CA ALA A 364 15.12 5.65 19.03
C ALA A 364 14.60 4.49 19.89
N ASN A 365 13.27 4.39 20.01
CA ASN A 365 12.61 3.30 20.73
C ASN A 365 12.23 2.11 19.83
N ASN A 366 12.57 2.14 18.54
CA ASN A 366 12.20 1.11 17.55
C ASN A 366 10.68 0.87 17.51
N THR A 367 9.86 1.93 17.54
CA THR A 367 8.39 1.80 17.58
C THR A 367 7.70 2.72 16.58
N ALA A 368 6.61 2.24 16.01
CA ALA A 368 5.58 3.04 15.37
C ALA A 368 4.22 2.74 16.01
N THR A 369 3.41 3.78 16.20
CA THR A 369 2.05 3.67 16.72
C THR A 369 1.08 4.26 15.70
N ALA A 370 0.24 3.41 15.12
CA ALA A 370 -0.81 3.79 14.19
C ALA A 370 -2.16 3.89 14.91
N GLN A 371 -2.89 4.98 14.67
CA GLN A 371 -4.21 5.26 15.21
C GLN A 371 -5.21 5.46 14.07
N SER A 372 -6.25 4.64 14.03
CA SER A 372 -7.36 4.83 13.09
C SER A 372 -8.28 5.91 13.63
N VAL A 373 -8.19 7.11 13.06
CA VAL A 373 -8.96 8.29 13.47
C VAL A 373 -10.19 8.41 12.57
N ILE A 374 -11.37 8.35 13.18
CA ILE A 374 -12.66 8.42 12.53
C ILE A 374 -13.29 9.78 12.75
N VAL A 375 -13.67 10.41 11.65
CA VAL A 375 -14.19 11.78 11.61
C VAL A 375 -15.70 11.79 11.41
N ALA A 376 -16.26 10.84 10.66
CA ALA A 376 -17.70 10.78 10.47
C ALA A 376 -18.18 9.36 10.13
N TYR A 377 -19.46 9.13 10.34
CA TYR A 377 -20.17 7.95 9.86
C TYR A 377 -21.02 8.30 8.62
N VAL A 378 -20.93 7.48 7.59
CA VAL A 378 -21.66 7.64 6.32
C VAL A 378 -22.99 6.89 6.43
N ASN A 379 -24.10 7.61 6.28
CA ASN A 379 -25.44 7.07 6.53
C ASN A 379 -26.00 6.34 5.30
N GLU A 380 -25.83 6.94 4.12
CA GLU A 380 -26.41 6.50 2.85
C GLU A 380 -25.30 6.48 1.76
N ASN A 381 -25.61 6.11 0.52
CA ASN A 381 -24.65 6.18 -0.59
C ASN A 381 -25.23 6.93 -1.79
N ASP A 382 -25.89 8.05 -1.50
CA ASP A 382 -26.63 8.82 -2.48
C ASP A 382 -26.34 10.32 -2.41
N SER A 383 -27.12 11.10 -3.18
CA SER A 383 -26.91 12.53 -3.37
C SER A 383 -27.41 13.40 -2.24
N ASN A 384 -28.11 12.87 -1.25
CA ASN A 384 -28.49 13.57 -0.03
C ASN A 384 -27.54 13.29 1.13
N GLU A 385 -26.43 12.58 0.89
CA GLU A 385 -25.48 12.18 1.93
C GLU A 385 -25.08 13.35 2.84
N THR A 386 -25.36 13.17 4.13
CA THR A 386 -24.93 14.05 5.21
C THR A 386 -24.31 13.16 6.29
N PRO A 387 -22.97 13.01 6.30
CA PRO A 387 -22.31 12.16 7.28
C PRO A 387 -22.58 12.65 8.70
N THR A 388 -22.73 11.71 9.63
CA THR A 388 -22.78 12.02 11.06
C THR A 388 -21.37 12.27 11.56
N VAL A 389 -21.01 13.55 11.71
CA VAL A 389 -19.68 13.99 12.13
C VAL A 389 -19.45 13.72 13.62
N TYR A 390 -18.26 13.23 13.94
CA TYR A 390 -17.74 13.10 15.29
C TYR A 390 -16.87 14.32 15.63
N ASP A 391 -17.25 15.08 16.65
CA ASP A 391 -16.47 16.21 17.17
C ASP A 391 -16.33 16.09 18.70
N PRO A 392 -15.13 15.76 19.23
CA PRO A 392 -13.90 15.49 18.48
C PRO A 392 -13.96 14.16 17.70
N PRO A 393 -13.06 13.96 16.70
CA PRO A 393 -12.87 12.67 16.05
C PRO A 393 -12.61 11.54 17.05
N VAL A 394 -13.03 10.32 16.71
CA VAL A 394 -12.94 9.13 17.57
C VAL A 394 -11.80 8.23 17.10
N ILE A 395 -11.11 7.58 18.02
CA ILE A 395 -10.08 6.57 17.68
C ILE A 395 -10.72 5.19 17.80
N ASP A 396 -10.81 4.46 16.68
CA ASP A 396 -11.34 3.10 16.65
C ASP A 396 -10.32 2.07 17.11
N GLU A 397 -9.06 2.29 16.74
CA GLU A 397 -7.98 1.37 16.99
C GLU A 397 -6.67 2.12 17.21
N THR A 398 -5.84 1.61 18.12
CA THR A 398 -4.44 2.01 18.28
C THR A 398 -3.58 0.75 18.27
N VAL A 399 -2.59 0.71 17.37
CA VAL A 399 -1.64 -0.41 17.26
C VAL A 399 -0.22 0.11 17.31
N THR A 400 0.57 -0.43 18.22
CA THR A 400 2.01 -0.19 18.27
C THR A 400 2.75 -1.42 17.75
N PHE A 401 3.72 -1.19 16.87
CA PHE A 401 4.54 -2.24 16.26
C PHE A 401 5.99 -1.77 16.11
N PRO A 402 6.97 -2.69 16.11
CA PRO A 402 8.38 -2.36 15.91
C PRO A 402 8.68 -1.84 14.49
N LEU A 403 9.64 -0.92 14.40
CA LEU A 403 10.14 -0.43 13.11
C LEU A 403 11.01 -1.47 12.40
N SER A 404 11.85 -2.18 13.14
CA SER A 404 12.62 -3.31 12.65
C SER A 404 12.49 -4.48 13.63
N VAL A 405 12.22 -5.66 13.08
CA VAL A 405 12.30 -6.91 13.82
C VAL A 405 13.69 -7.48 13.57
N LYS A 406 14.68 -7.09 14.39
CA LYS A 406 15.95 -7.83 14.40
C LYS A 406 15.61 -9.27 14.79
N PRO A 407 16.05 -10.31 14.04
CA PRO A 407 15.87 -11.69 14.44
C PRO A 407 16.73 -11.95 15.69
N SER A 408 16.18 -11.59 16.84
CA SER A 408 16.60 -12.10 18.13
C SER A 408 15.97 -13.47 18.27
N VAL A 409 16.68 -14.40 18.89
CA VAL A 409 16.19 -15.75 19.18
C VAL A 409 15.00 -15.61 20.13
N ILE A 410 13.77 -15.61 19.60
CA ILE A 410 12.55 -15.44 20.43
C ILE A 410 12.14 -16.80 21.01
N GLU A 411 12.27 -16.90 22.33
CA GLU A 411 11.70 -17.95 23.19
C GLU A 411 10.15 -17.98 23.11
N PRO A 412 9.52 -19.14 23.27
CA PRO A 412 8.11 -19.35 22.97
C PRO A 412 7.18 -18.77 24.05
N GLY A 413 6.35 -17.80 23.68
CA GLY A 413 5.22 -17.38 24.51
C GLY A 413 4.20 -16.57 23.72
N GLY A 414 2.97 -17.09 23.59
CA GLY A 414 1.81 -16.31 23.14
C GLY A 414 1.08 -16.90 21.93
N SER A 415 -0.03 -17.58 22.21
CA SER A 415 -0.96 -18.20 21.27
C SER A 415 -1.89 -17.20 20.57
N GLY A 416 -2.26 -17.51 19.33
CA GLY A 416 -3.63 -17.30 18.84
C GLY A 416 -3.76 -16.36 17.64
N GLY A 417 -3.97 -16.93 16.45
CA GLY A 417 -4.30 -16.18 15.24
C GLY A 417 -4.57 -17.13 14.07
N SER A 418 -5.85 -17.48 13.88
CA SER A 418 -6.36 -18.32 12.81
C SER A 418 -6.18 -17.64 11.44
N GLY A 419 -5.28 -18.16 10.61
CA GLY A 419 -5.06 -17.65 9.27
C GLY A 419 -4.74 -18.74 8.25
N GLY A 420 -5.70 -19.11 7.39
CA GLY A 420 -5.58 -20.18 6.40
C GLY A 420 -4.31 -20.13 5.51
N GLY A 421 -3.34 -21.00 5.80
CA GLY A 421 -2.13 -21.21 5.02
C GLY A 421 -1.63 -22.66 5.13
N CYS A 422 -0.59 -23.05 4.38
CA CYS A 422 0.07 -24.35 4.54
C CYS A 422 0.94 -24.39 5.82
N PHE A 423 0.34 -24.15 7.01
CA PHE A 423 1.01 -23.92 8.29
C PHE A 423 2.18 -24.86 8.57
N ILE A 424 1.98 -26.18 8.44
CA ILE A 424 3.04 -27.17 8.69
C ILE A 424 4.20 -27.00 7.69
N ALA A 425 3.91 -26.73 6.42
CA ALA A 425 4.93 -26.50 5.40
C ALA A 425 5.64 -25.17 5.66
N THR A 426 4.90 -24.09 5.95
CA THR A 426 5.46 -22.78 6.32
C THR A 426 6.42 -22.89 7.51
N VAL A 427 6.06 -23.62 8.57
CA VAL A 427 6.94 -23.86 9.73
C VAL A 427 8.18 -24.68 9.34
N ALA A 428 7.98 -25.72 8.53
CA ALA A 428 9.05 -26.63 8.15
C ALA A 428 10.05 -25.93 7.25
N PHE A 429 9.62 -25.35 6.14
CA PHE A 429 10.47 -24.65 5.17
C PHE A 429 10.96 -23.29 5.69
N GLY A 430 10.23 -22.69 6.62
CA GLY A 430 10.64 -21.49 7.35
C GLY A 430 9.99 -20.21 6.82
N SER A 431 9.40 -20.23 5.63
CA SER A 431 8.70 -19.09 5.04
C SER A 431 7.42 -19.52 4.33
N TYR A 432 6.37 -18.69 4.40
CA TYR A 432 5.15 -18.80 3.61
C TYR A 432 5.41 -18.65 2.10
N PHE A 433 6.49 -17.95 1.77
CA PHE A 433 6.95 -17.64 0.41
C PHE A 433 8.06 -18.58 -0.08
N ASP A 434 8.46 -19.56 0.73
CA ASP A 434 9.42 -20.57 0.25
C ASP A 434 8.86 -21.24 -1.03
N PRO A 435 9.66 -21.44 -2.08
CA PRO A 435 9.19 -22.02 -3.35
C PRO A 435 8.42 -23.34 -3.17
N SER A 436 8.83 -24.16 -2.20
CA SER A 436 8.17 -25.43 -1.89
C SER A 436 6.78 -25.21 -1.29
N VAL A 437 6.64 -24.22 -0.42
CA VAL A 437 5.36 -23.84 0.21
C VAL A 437 4.44 -23.21 -0.82
N LYS A 438 4.99 -22.35 -1.69
CA LYS A 438 4.26 -21.76 -2.83
C LYS A 438 3.69 -22.84 -3.75
N ILE A 439 4.51 -23.81 -4.17
CA ILE A 439 4.06 -24.93 -5.02
C ILE A 439 2.89 -25.69 -4.38
N LEU A 440 2.94 -25.94 -3.07
CA LEU A 440 1.86 -26.63 -2.36
C LEU A 440 0.58 -25.78 -2.27
N ARG A 441 0.72 -24.47 -2.08
CA ARG A 441 -0.40 -23.50 -2.09
C ARG A 441 -1.04 -23.40 -3.47
N ASP A 442 -0.24 -23.21 -4.52
CA ASP A 442 -0.72 -23.12 -5.90
C ASP A 442 -1.46 -24.42 -6.29
N PHE A 443 -0.96 -25.59 -5.87
CA PHE A 443 -1.64 -26.87 -6.09
C PHE A 443 -2.96 -26.96 -5.33
N ARG A 444 -3.00 -26.52 -4.06
CA ARG A 444 -4.24 -26.43 -3.26
C ARG A 444 -5.26 -25.56 -3.99
N ASP A 445 -4.83 -24.39 -4.46
CA ASP A 445 -5.73 -23.40 -5.05
C ASP A 445 -6.24 -23.85 -6.43
N THR A 446 -5.36 -24.44 -7.24
CA THR A 446 -5.71 -24.89 -8.59
C THR A 446 -6.54 -26.18 -8.61
N PHE A 447 -6.25 -27.14 -7.71
CA PHE A 447 -6.82 -28.49 -7.80
C PHE A 447 -7.68 -28.90 -6.61
N LEU A 448 -7.46 -28.36 -5.41
CA LEU A 448 -8.23 -28.75 -4.23
C LEU A 448 -9.43 -27.83 -4.01
N PHE A 449 -9.30 -26.53 -4.25
CA PHE A 449 -10.44 -25.61 -4.09
C PHE A 449 -11.49 -25.69 -5.19
N THR A 450 -11.20 -26.36 -6.31
CA THR A 450 -12.12 -26.50 -7.45
C THR A 450 -13.20 -27.57 -7.26
N ASN A 451 -13.17 -28.35 -6.17
CA ASN A 451 -14.16 -29.39 -5.91
C ASN A 451 -14.43 -29.59 -4.41
N HIS A 452 -15.63 -30.10 -4.08
CA HIS A 452 -16.09 -30.26 -2.69
C HIS A 452 -15.21 -31.18 -1.83
N VAL A 453 -14.58 -32.20 -2.43
CA VAL A 453 -13.72 -33.14 -1.72
C VAL A 453 -12.42 -32.44 -1.29
N GLY A 454 -11.79 -31.70 -2.21
CA GLY A 454 -10.60 -30.93 -1.91
C GLY A 454 -10.87 -29.80 -0.91
N GLN A 455 -11.98 -29.07 -1.04
CA GLN A 455 -12.41 -28.07 -0.06
C GLN A 455 -12.57 -28.67 1.34
N SER A 456 -13.21 -29.84 1.46
CA SER A 456 -13.38 -30.53 2.75
C SER A 456 -12.05 -30.93 3.37
N PHE A 457 -11.10 -31.41 2.55
CA PHE A 457 -9.75 -31.73 3.00
C PHE A 457 -9.00 -30.49 3.51
N VAL A 458 -9.05 -29.38 2.77
CA VAL A 458 -8.40 -28.12 3.17
C VAL A 458 -8.98 -27.58 4.47
N ASN A 459 -10.31 -27.61 4.62
CA ASN A 459 -10.99 -27.19 5.85
C ASN A 459 -10.57 -28.04 7.06
N TRP A 460 -10.50 -29.36 6.90
CA TRP A 460 -9.97 -30.24 7.94
C TRP A 460 -8.51 -29.91 8.26
N TYR A 461 -7.67 -29.69 7.25
CA TYR A 461 -6.28 -29.33 7.43
C TYR A 461 -6.14 -28.03 8.24
N TYR A 462 -6.88 -26.97 7.91
CA TYR A 462 -6.85 -25.71 8.68
C TYR A 462 -7.33 -25.86 10.11
N LYS A 463 -8.26 -26.78 10.37
CA LYS A 463 -8.72 -27.06 11.74
C LYS A 463 -7.66 -27.77 12.59
N VAL A 464 -6.84 -28.63 11.99
CA VAL A 464 -5.94 -29.55 12.72
C VAL A 464 -4.48 -29.10 12.70
N SER A 465 -4.05 -28.42 11.66
CA SER A 465 -2.64 -28.07 11.44
C SER A 465 -2.05 -27.01 12.40
N PRO A 466 -2.78 -26.00 12.93
CA PRO A 466 -2.18 -24.98 13.81
C PRO A 466 -1.45 -25.53 15.06
N PRO A 467 -2.06 -26.39 15.91
CA PRO A 467 -1.35 -26.92 17.08
C PRO A 467 -0.16 -27.82 16.71
N ILE A 468 -0.23 -28.50 15.56
CA ILE A 468 0.88 -29.32 15.04
C ILE A 468 2.03 -28.43 14.58
N ALA A 469 1.72 -27.36 13.85
CA ALA A 469 2.65 -26.34 13.41
C ALA A 469 3.41 -25.73 14.61
N ASP A 470 2.69 -25.39 15.68
CA ASP A 470 3.30 -24.86 16.90
C ASP A 470 4.23 -25.86 17.61
N PHE A 471 3.89 -27.16 17.63
CA PHE A 471 4.77 -28.18 18.18
C PHE A 471 6.09 -28.34 17.40
N ILE A 472 6.06 -28.18 16.08
CA ILE A 472 7.23 -28.31 15.20
C ILE A 472 8.12 -27.05 15.28
N ARG A 473 7.53 -25.89 15.56
CA ARG A 473 8.16 -24.55 15.49
C ARG A 473 9.52 -24.45 16.17
N THR A 474 9.67 -25.03 17.36
CA THR A 474 10.91 -24.94 18.16
C THR A 474 11.89 -26.09 17.93
N LYS A 475 11.56 -27.06 17.06
CA LYS A 475 12.33 -28.31 16.90
C LYS A 475 12.98 -28.41 15.52
N ALA A 476 14.25 -28.03 15.41
CA ALA A 476 15.00 -28.06 14.16
C ALA A 476 15.00 -29.44 13.46
N ILE A 477 15.18 -30.53 14.23
CA ILE A 477 15.12 -31.90 13.71
C ILE A 477 13.75 -32.19 13.09
N MET A 478 12.67 -31.77 13.76
CA MET A 478 11.32 -32.04 13.28
C MET A 478 11.00 -31.23 12.02
N LYS A 479 11.50 -29.98 11.91
CA LYS A 479 11.43 -29.21 10.65
C LYS A 479 12.11 -29.96 9.50
N THR A 480 13.30 -30.51 9.72
CA THR A 480 14.01 -31.30 8.70
C THR A 480 13.25 -32.57 8.30
N VAL A 481 12.71 -33.30 9.27
CA VAL A 481 11.88 -34.50 9.01
C VAL A 481 10.65 -34.12 8.18
N VAL A 482 9.95 -33.06 8.55
CA VAL A 482 8.76 -32.60 7.83
C VAL A 482 9.11 -32.14 6.42
N ARG A 483 10.23 -31.42 6.21
CA ARG A 483 10.71 -31.07 4.86
C ARG A 483 10.88 -32.33 4.00
N ILE A 484 11.58 -33.34 4.49
CA ILE A 484 11.81 -34.59 3.76
C ILE A 484 10.49 -35.30 3.43
N ILE A 485 9.55 -35.34 4.38
CA ILE A 485 8.22 -35.94 4.17
C ILE A 485 7.42 -35.16 3.12
N LEU A 486 7.54 -33.82 3.09
CA LEU A 486 6.81 -32.97 2.16
C LEU A 486 7.44 -32.92 0.76
N LEU A 487 8.74 -33.15 0.59
CA LEU A 487 9.42 -33.06 -0.72
C LEU A 487 8.75 -33.90 -1.83
N PRO A 488 8.34 -35.17 -1.60
CA PRO A 488 7.58 -35.91 -2.61
C PRO A 488 6.25 -35.25 -2.98
N ALA A 489 5.54 -34.69 -2.00
CA ALA A 489 4.28 -33.97 -2.23
C ALA A 489 4.52 -32.66 -3.00
N VAL A 490 5.61 -31.93 -2.69
CA VAL A 490 6.05 -30.73 -3.43
C VAL A 490 6.36 -31.10 -4.88
N GLY A 491 7.13 -32.18 -5.12
CA GLY A 491 7.44 -32.64 -6.47
C GLY A 491 6.20 -33.07 -7.25
N PHE A 492 5.27 -33.77 -6.62
CA PHE A 492 3.98 -34.13 -7.21
C PHE A 492 3.14 -32.90 -7.57
N ALA A 493 3.02 -31.95 -6.63
CA ALA A 493 2.30 -30.70 -6.82
C ALA A 493 2.89 -29.89 -7.98
N TYR A 494 4.22 -29.77 -8.04
CA TYR A 494 4.93 -29.10 -9.12
C TYR A 494 4.62 -29.72 -10.49
N LEU A 495 4.68 -31.05 -10.62
CA LEU A 495 4.35 -31.74 -11.86
C LEU A 495 2.89 -31.53 -12.26
N CYS A 496 1.95 -31.63 -11.30
CA CYS A 496 0.54 -31.37 -11.57
C CYS A 496 0.31 -29.95 -12.10
N LEU A 497 0.97 -28.95 -11.52
CA LEU A 497 0.86 -27.56 -11.97
C LEU A 497 1.46 -27.33 -13.37
N LYS A 498 2.51 -28.06 -13.74
CA LYS A 498 3.21 -27.88 -15.03
C LYS A 498 2.59 -28.66 -16.19
N VAL A 499 2.14 -29.89 -15.95
CA VAL A 499 1.68 -30.79 -17.02
C VAL A 499 0.29 -31.38 -16.78
N GLY A 500 -0.38 -31.02 -15.68
CA GLY A 500 -1.70 -31.53 -15.30
C GLY A 500 -1.65 -32.83 -14.50
N VAL A 501 -2.74 -33.13 -13.79
CA VAL A 501 -2.84 -34.30 -12.89
C VAL A 501 -2.75 -35.62 -13.64
N LEU A 502 -3.49 -35.79 -14.74
CA LEU A 502 -3.54 -37.05 -15.48
C LEU A 502 -2.17 -37.42 -16.08
N PRO A 503 -1.45 -36.52 -16.79
CA PRO A 503 -0.10 -36.82 -17.26
C PRO A 503 0.88 -37.10 -16.11
N THR A 504 0.76 -36.40 -14.98
CA THR A 504 1.59 -36.65 -13.79
C THR A 504 1.38 -38.08 -13.25
N LEU A 505 0.13 -38.52 -13.12
CA LEU A 505 -0.19 -39.88 -12.68
C LEU A 505 0.35 -40.94 -13.64
N LEU A 506 0.26 -40.72 -14.96
CA LEU A 506 0.80 -41.63 -15.96
C LEU A 506 2.32 -41.74 -15.87
N VAL A 507 3.04 -40.63 -15.69
CA VAL A 507 4.50 -40.61 -15.50
C VAL A 507 4.90 -41.37 -14.24
N LEU A 508 4.16 -41.20 -13.14
CA LEU A 508 4.44 -41.88 -11.88
C LEU A 508 4.15 -43.38 -11.96
N LEU A 509 3.04 -43.78 -12.59
CA LEU A 509 2.71 -45.18 -12.82
C LEU A 509 3.74 -45.87 -13.72
N PHE A 510 4.15 -45.21 -14.80
CA PHE A 510 5.20 -45.71 -15.68
C PHE A 510 6.53 -45.88 -14.93
N SER A 511 6.93 -44.87 -14.15
CA SER A 511 8.15 -44.91 -13.34
C SER A 511 8.10 -46.05 -12.31
N ALA A 512 6.96 -46.22 -11.63
CA ALA A 512 6.75 -47.31 -10.68
C ALA A 512 6.82 -48.69 -11.36
N ALA A 513 6.22 -48.84 -12.56
CA ALA A 513 6.30 -50.07 -13.34
C ALA A 513 7.74 -50.42 -13.74
N VAL A 514 8.52 -49.43 -14.18
CA VAL A 514 9.95 -49.61 -14.52
C VAL A 514 10.76 -50.04 -13.30
N ILE A 515 10.57 -49.39 -12.15
CA ILE A 515 11.25 -49.73 -10.90
C ILE A 515 10.87 -51.16 -10.46
N TYR A 516 9.58 -51.50 -10.47
CA TYR A 516 9.10 -52.83 -10.14
C TYR A 516 9.72 -53.91 -11.03
N LEU A 517 9.78 -53.68 -12.34
CA LEU A 517 10.41 -54.60 -13.29
C LEU A 517 11.92 -54.72 -13.03
N GLY A 518 12.60 -53.63 -12.66
CA GLY A 518 14.01 -53.61 -12.27
C GLY A 518 14.28 -54.44 -11.00
N ILE A 519 13.53 -54.20 -9.93
CA ILE A 519 13.64 -54.94 -8.66
C ILE A 519 13.34 -56.43 -8.89
N ARG A 520 12.27 -56.74 -9.64
CA ARG A 520 11.93 -58.13 -9.98
C ARG A 520 13.06 -58.83 -10.73
N ARG A 521 13.67 -58.16 -11.72
CA ARG A 521 14.83 -58.69 -12.46
C ARG A 521 16.04 -58.92 -11.54
N PHE A 522 16.32 -57.98 -10.64
CA PHE A 522 17.41 -58.09 -9.67
C PHE A 522 17.20 -59.26 -8.71
N ILE A 523 16.01 -59.40 -8.12
CA ILE A 523 15.67 -60.51 -7.21
C ILE A 523 15.79 -61.86 -7.95
N ILE A 524 15.29 -61.96 -9.18
CA ILE A 524 15.41 -63.19 -9.99
C ILE A 524 16.88 -63.52 -10.26
N LYS A 525 17.71 -62.52 -10.59
CA LYS A 525 19.14 -62.71 -10.82
C LYS A 525 19.87 -63.17 -9.55
N ALA A 526 19.66 -62.48 -8.42
CA ALA A 526 20.25 -62.83 -7.13
C ALA A 526 19.82 -64.23 -6.67
N PHE A 527 18.55 -64.61 -6.87
CA PHE A 527 18.06 -65.94 -6.58
C PHE A 527 18.72 -67.03 -7.46
N ARG A 528 18.90 -66.76 -8.76
CA ARG A 528 19.60 -67.67 -9.67
C ARG A 528 21.07 -67.86 -9.28
N GLU A 529 21.77 -66.78 -8.95
CA GLU A 529 23.17 -66.82 -8.50
C GLU A 529 23.32 -67.58 -7.16
N TRP A 530 22.40 -67.36 -6.22
CA TRP A 530 22.35 -68.11 -4.95
C TRP A 530 22.11 -69.62 -5.15
N CYS A 531 21.19 -69.98 -6.05
CA CYS A 531 20.94 -71.39 -6.40
C CYS A 531 22.18 -72.03 -7.07
N ALA A 532 22.89 -71.30 -7.93
CA ALA A 532 24.09 -71.78 -8.61
C ALA A 532 25.25 -72.03 -7.61
N GLN A 533 25.37 -71.23 -6.56
CA GLN A 533 26.37 -71.43 -5.50
C GLN A 533 26.08 -72.62 -4.57
N LYS A 534 24.83 -73.12 -4.53
CA LYS A 534 24.41 -74.23 -3.68
C LYS A 534 24.36 -75.59 -4.39
N GLN A 535 24.70 -75.69 -5.68
CA GLN A 535 24.88 -77.00 -6.31
C GLN A 535 26.17 -77.65 -5.79
N PRO A 536 26.12 -78.86 -5.18
CA PRO A 536 27.32 -79.57 -4.77
C PRO A 536 28.18 -79.90 -5.98
N SER A 537 29.42 -79.41 -6.01
CA SER A 537 30.45 -79.90 -6.90
C SER A 537 30.87 -81.30 -6.47
N GLY A 538 30.30 -82.32 -7.12
CA GLY A 538 30.81 -83.69 -7.05
C GLY A 538 29.74 -84.75 -6.80
N LEU A 539 29.29 -85.36 -7.89
CA LEU A 539 29.22 -86.81 -8.04
C LEU A 539 29.57 -87.10 -9.49
N THR A 540 30.80 -87.60 -9.69
CA THR A 540 31.30 -88.24 -10.91
C THR A 540 30.51 -89.49 -11.24
#